data_AF-A0A2V6RVN7-F1
#
_entry.id   AF-A0A2V6RVN7-F1
#
_cell.length_a   1.000
_cell.length_b   1.000
_cell.length_c   1.000
_cell.angle_alpha   90.00
_cell.angle_beta   90.00
_cell.angle_gamma   90.00
#
_symmetry.space_group_name_H-M   'P 1'
#
loop_
_entity.id
_entity.type
_entity.pdbx_description
1 polymer ?
#
loop_
_entity_poly.entity_id
_entity_poly.type
_entity_poly.pdbx_seq_one_letter_code
_entity_poly.pdbx_strand_id
1 'polypeptide(L)'
;MKRLLVAWLLGMALASSAAAEPEWTVVETGRAGFHWSFSLKVNPERIPPGGVIANESRWSEPPSSGTAIWYFAGTDGRTAHIFVIFQEFSKPAARIVEIERRPILVTLDQEDTASLTLFPLHAKSVTVKLKRNPDQTISVSLPPR
;
A
#
# COMPACT_ATOMS: atom_id res chain seq x y z
N MET A 1 30.78 30.13 29.50
CA MET A 1 29.61 30.08 28.60
C MET A 1 29.83 29.29 27.28
N LYS A 2 30.87 28.44 27.16
CA LYS A 2 31.11 27.64 25.93
C LYS A 2 30.73 26.16 26.02
N ARG A 3 30.33 25.67 27.21
CA ARG A 3 30.04 24.23 27.45
C ARG A 3 28.56 23.85 27.31
N LEU A 4 27.64 24.83 27.30
CA LEU A 4 26.20 24.54 27.13
C LEU A 4 25.78 24.32 25.67
N LEU A 5 26.47 24.93 24.70
CA LEU A 5 26.12 24.78 23.29
C LEU A 5 26.41 23.38 22.73
N VAL A 6 27.43 22.70 23.26
CA VAL A 6 27.83 21.36 22.77
C VAL A 6 26.83 20.28 23.21
N ALA A 7 26.23 20.43 24.40
CA ALA A 7 25.19 19.52 24.88
C ALA A 7 23.88 19.66 24.09
N TRP A 8 23.56 20.87 23.60
CA TRP A 8 22.38 21.11 22.77
C TRP A 8 22.54 20.53 21.35
N LEU A 9 23.75 20.58 20.79
CA LEU A 9 24.05 19.98 19.49
C LEU A 9 24.08 18.43 19.53
N LEU A 10 24.50 17.83 20.65
CA LEU A 10 24.42 16.36 20.80
C LEU A 10 22.99 15.85 21.03
N GLY A 11 22.08 16.67 21.59
CA GLY A 11 20.70 16.28 21.83
C GLY A 11 19.83 16.16 20.57
N MET A 12 20.17 16.89 19.49
CA MET A 12 19.40 16.83 18.24
C MET A 12 19.83 15.70 17.29
N ALA A 13 20.98 15.08 17.52
CA ALA A 13 21.49 14.02 16.64
C ALA A 13 20.83 12.64 16.85
N LEU A 14 20.10 12.45 17.96
CA LEU A 14 19.53 11.15 18.34
C LEU A 14 18.02 10.99 18.03
N ALA A 15 17.38 12.01 17.47
CA ALA A 15 15.94 11.98 17.17
C ALA A 15 15.62 11.78 15.68
N SER A 16 16.60 11.47 14.84
CA SER A 16 16.33 10.91 13.51
C SER A 16 16.09 9.41 13.64
N SER A 17 15.10 9.03 14.45
CA SER A 17 14.42 7.76 14.25
C SER A 17 13.71 7.91 12.91
N ALA A 18 14.40 7.54 11.83
CA ALA A 18 13.73 7.13 10.62
C ALA A 18 12.80 6.02 11.10
N ALA A 19 11.52 6.35 11.30
CA ALA A 19 10.49 5.37 11.55
C ALA A 19 10.67 4.35 10.43
N ALA A 20 11.11 3.14 10.80
CA ALA A 20 11.27 2.07 9.83
C ALA A 20 9.93 1.99 9.11
N GLU A 21 9.93 2.21 7.79
CA GLU A 21 8.72 2.02 7.01
C GLU A 21 8.18 0.64 7.36
N PRO A 22 6.88 0.51 7.70
CA PRO A 22 6.32 -0.78 8.06
C PRO A 22 6.73 -1.80 7.02
N GLU A 23 7.32 -2.92 7.44
CA GLU A 23 7.75 -3.94 6.50
C GLU A 23 6.50 -4.61 5.94
N TRP A 24 6.08 -4.20 4.74
CA TRP A 24 4.90 -4.78 4.12
C TRP A 24 5.19 -6.21 3.69
N THR A 25 4.23 -7.10 3.95
CA THR A 25 4.33 -8.50 3.59
C THR A 25 4.40 -8.64 2.07
N VAL A 26 5.54 -9.11 1.58
CA VAL A 26 5.73 -9.42 0.16
C VAL A 26 4.99 -10.71 -0.18
N VAL A 27 3.99 -10.59 -1.06
CA VAL A 27 3.17 -11.71 -1.51
C VAL A 27 3.82 -12.41 -2.70
N GLU A 28 4.31 -11.63 -3.65
CA GLU A 28 4.95 -12.11 -4.87
C GLU A 28 5.99 -11.10 -5.34
N THR A 29 7.09 -11.60 -5.90
CA THR A 29 8.05 -10.81 -6.68
C THR A 29 8.37 -11.56 -7.95
N GLY A 30 8.79 -10.84 -8.98
CA GLY A 30 9.18 -11.49 -10.21
C GLY A 30 9.66 -10.53 -11.28
N ARG A 31 9.83 -11.11 -12.47
CA ARG A 31 10.05 -10.38 -13.70
C ARG A 31 8.94 -10.70 -14.69
N ALA A 32 8.34 -9.66 -15.26
CA ALA A 32 7.40 -9.76 -16.36
C ALA A 32 8.13 -9.42 -17.67
N GLY A 33 8.42 -10.45 -18.47
CA GLY A 33 9.27 -10.33 -19.65
C GLY A 33 10.72 -9.93 -19.33
N PHE A 34 11.41 -9.30 -20.27
CA PHE A 34 12.81 -8.88 -20.11
C PHE A 34 12.98 -7.55 -19.36
N HIS A 35 11.95 -6.72 -19.30
CA HIS A 35 12.08 -5.30 -18.94
C HIS A 35 11.56 -4.95 -17.55
N TRP A 36 10.57 -5.68 -17.02
CA TRP A 36 9.87 -5.26 -15.81
C TRP A 36 10.15 -6.18 -14.64
N SER A 37 10.63 -5.62 -13.54
CA SER A 37 10.59 -6.26 -12.23
C SER A 37 9.38 -5.75 -11.46
N PHE A 38 8.79 -6.60 -10.63
CA PHE A 38 7.62 -6.23 -9.83
C PHE A 38 7.69 -6.83 -8.42
N SER A 39 6.94 -6.20 -7.51
CA SER A 39 6.61 -6.76 -6.20
C SER A 39 5.15 -6.45 -5.86
N LEU A 40 4.39 -7.46 -5.49
CA LEU A 40 3.08 -7.32 -4.87
C LEU A 40 3.24 -7.44 -3.35
N LYS A 41 2.77 -6.43 -2.63
CA LYS A 41 2.84 -6.34 -1.18
C LYS A 41 1.47 -6.06 -0.58
N VAL A 42 1.21 -6.58 0.61
CA VAL A 42 -0.01 -6.35 1.39
C VAL A 42 0.37 -5.72 2.71
N ASN A 43 -0.40 -4.72 3.13
CA ASN A 43 -0.21 -4.06 4.40
C ASN A 43 -0.69 -4.96 5.56
N PRO A 44 0.20 -5.37 6.48
CA PRO A 44 -0.16 -6.26 7.60
C PRO A 44 -0.87 -5.52 8.75
N GLU A 45 -0.89 -4.19 8.74
CA GLU A 45 -1.40 -3.37 9.83
C GLU A 45 -2.92 -3.17 9.76
N ARG A 46 -3.48 -2.53 10.79
CA ARG A 46 -4.84 -2.01 10.73
C ARG A 46 -4.86 -0.74 9.89
N ILE A 47 -5.71 -0.72 8.88
CA ILE A 47 -5.72 0.32 7.85
C ILE A 47 -6.91 1.26 8.09
N PRO A 48 -6.68 2.52 8.47
CA PRO A 48 -7.75 3.51 8.59
C PRO A 48 -8.28 3.93 7.20
N PRO A 49 -9.46 4.57 7.11
CA PRO A 49 -9.86 5.27 5.90
C PRO A 49 -8.76 6.27 5.50
N GLY A 50 -8.27 6.21 4.26
CA GLY A 50 -7.01 6.88 3.91
C GLY A 50 -5.84 5.95 3.66
N GLY A 51 -5.92 4.70 4.10
CA GLY A 51 -4.79 3.78 4.11
C GLY A 51 -4.73 2.86 2.90
N VAL A 52 -3.54 2.31 2.66
CA VAL A 52 -3.28 1.35 1.58
C VAL A 52 -3.43 -0.08 2.08
N ILE A 53 -4.23 -0.86 1.36
CA ILE A 53 -4.44 -2.31 1.53
C ILE A 53 -3.29 -3.09 0.91
N ALA A 54 -2.96 -2.76 -0.34
CA ALA A 54 -1.95 -3.47 -1.10
C ALA A 54 -1.33 -2.55 -2.15
N ASN A 55 -0.12 -2.91 -2.58
CA ASN A 55 0.62 -2.20 -3.60
C ASN A 55 1.33 -3.22 -4.50
N GLU A 56 1.11 -3.09 -5.80
CA GLU A 56 2.00 -3.65 -6.79
C GLU A 56 2.91 -2.53 -7.31
N SER A 57 4.20 -2.61 -6.98
CA SER A 57 5.23 -1.74 -7.55
C SER A 57 5.88 -2.44 -8.74
N ARG A 58 6.06 -1.71 -9.84
CA ARG A 58 6.80 -2.17 -11.03
C ARG A 58 7.87 -1.18 -11.42
N TRP A 59 9.02 -1.70 -11.85
CA TRP A 59 10.15 -0.90 -12.30
C TRP A 59 10.91 -1.61 -13.42
N SER A 60 11.35 -0.83 -14.41
CA SER A 60 12.36 -1.21 -15.38
C SER A 60 13.61 -0.35 -15.21
N GLU A 61 14.63 -0.56 -16.05
CA GLU A 61 15.69 0.44 -16.22
C GLU A 61 15.08 1.83 -16.54
N PRO A 62 15.72 2.92 -16.10
CA PRO A 62 15.04 4.20 -15.91
C PRO A 62 14.47 4.81 -17.21
N PRO A 63 13.34 5.53 -17.15
CA PRO A 63 12.57 5.91 -15.96
C PRO A 63 11.21 5.21 -15.85
N SER A 64 11.06 3.99 -16.36
CA SER A 64 9.74 3.34 -16.38
C SER A 64 9.43 2.73 -15.02
N SER A 65 8.60 3.42 -14.25
CA SER A 65 7.99 2.91 -13.03
C SER A 65 6.48 3.12 -13.07
N GLY A 66 5.76 2.24 -12.39
CA GLY A 66 4.34 2.41 -12.17
C GLY A 66 3.86 1.57 -11.01
N THR A 67 2.60 1.74 -10.67
CA THR A 67 2.04 1.16 -9.46
C THR A 67 0.55 0.95 -9.59
N ALA A 68 0.05 -0.17 -9.06
CA ALA A 68 -1.36 -0.33 -8.72
C ALA A 68 -1.50 -0.29 -7.19
N ILE A 69 -2.34 0.60 -6.68
CA ILE A 69 -2.55 0.82 -5.25
C ILE A 69 -4.01 0.51 -4.92
N TRP A 70 -4.23 -0.44 -4.00
CA TRP A 70 -5.55 -0.67 -3.42
C TRP A 70 -5.67 0.15 -2.15
N TYR A 71 -6.56 1.13 -2.15
CA TYR A 71 -6.73 2.11 -1.08
C TYR A 71 -8.11 1.95 -0.43
N PHE A 72 -8.15 1.95 0.89
CA PHE A 72 -9.39 1.88 1.68
C PHE A 72 -9.94 3.30 1.92
N ALA A 73 -11.13 3.59 1.40
CA ALA A 73 -11.79 4.88 1.53
C ALA A 73 -12.74 4.98 2.73
N GLY A 74 -13.04 3.86 3.39
CA GLY A 74 -13.97 3.78 4.51
C GLY A 74 -15.10 2.79 4.27
N THR A 75 -16.04 2.75 5.20
CA THR A 75 -17.23 1.89 5.11
C THR A 75 -18.50 2.72 5.24
N ASP A 76 -19.52 2.35 4.46
CA ASP A 76 -20.89 2.82 4.64
C ASP A 76 -21.80 1.59 4.86
N GLY A 77 -22.43 1.50 6.03
CA GLY A 77 -23.21 0.32 6.43
C GLY A 77 -22.38 -0.97 6.40
N ARG A 78 -22.72 -1.91 5.51
CA ARG A 78 -21.97 -3.16 5.26
C ARG A 78 -21.11 -3.11 3.99
N THR A 79 -20.90 -1.94 3.40
CA THR A 79 -20.10 -1.79 2.19
C THR A 79 -18.76 -1.17 2.54
N ALA A 80 -17.66 -1.87 2.22
CA ALA A 80 -16.32 -1.29 2.21
C ALA A 80 -16.08 -0.63 0.85
N HIS A 81 -15.69 0.64 0.90
CA HIS A 81 -15.33 1.44 -0.27
C HIS A 81 -13.84 1.36 -0.47
N ILE A 82 -13.43 0.78 -1.59
CA ILE A 82 -12.03 0.61 -1.96
C ILE A 82 -11.84 1.26 -3.33
N PHE A 83 -10.66 1.81 -3.57
CA PHE A 83 -10.25 2.22 -4.90
C PHE A 83 -9.03 1.42 -5.31
N VAL A 84 -8.97 1.03 -6.58
CA VAL A 84 -7.69 0.73 -7.22
C VAL A 84 -7.25 1.97 -8.00
N ILE A 85 -6.03 2.41 -7.74
CA ILE A 85 -5.42 3.58 -8.36
C ILE A 85 -4.22 3.10 -9.17
N PHE A 86 -4.23 3.38 -10.46
CA PHE A 86 -3.12 3.11 -11.37
C PHE A 86 -2.29 4.38 -11.51
N GLN A 87 -1.00 4.25 -11.25
CA GLN A 87 -0.04 5.35 -11.31
C GLN A 87 1.14 4.99 -12.22
N GLU A 88 1.66 5.98 -12.92
CA GLU A 88 2.83 5.84 -13.79
C GLU A 88 3.72 7.07 -13.72
N PHE A 89 5.02 6.88 -13.94
CA PHE A 89 5.93 8.01 -14.11
C PHE A 89 5.65 8.73 -15.43
N SER A 90 5.27 9.99 -15.35
CA SER A 90 5.08 10.87 -16.50
C SER A 90 6.38 11.63 -16.78
N LYS A 91 7.04 11.34 -17.91
CA LYS A 91 8.22 12.10 -18.37
C LYS A 91 7.92 13.60 -18.50
N PRO A 92 6.81 14.04 -19.12
CA PRO A 92 6.47 15.47 -19.19
C PRO A 92 6.30 16.14 -17.83
N ALA A 93 5.76 15.42 -16.83
CA ALA A 93 5.53 15.97 -15.50
C ALA A 93 6.69 15.73 -14.52
N ALA A 94 7.70 14.97 -14.92
CA ALA A 94 8.84 14.53 -14.10
C ALA A 94 8.44 13.92 -12.74
N ARG A 95 7.27 13.27 -12.67
CA ARG A 95 6.71 12.70 -11.43
C ARG A 95 5.77 11.55 -11.71
N ILE A 96 5.46 10.78 -10.66
CA ILE A 96 4.37 9.80 -10.69
C ILE A 96 3.04 10.55 -10.75
N VAL A 97 2.18 10.16 -11.68
CA VAL A 97 0.83 10.70 -11.85
C VAL A 97 -0.20 9.59 -11.79
N GLU A 98 -1.38 9.90 -11.23
CA GLU A 98 -2.54 9.04 -11.33
C GLU A 98 -3.04 9.03 -12.79
N ILE A 99 -3.11 7.85 -13.38
CA ILE A 99 -3.61 7.63 -14.73
C ILE A 99 -5.08 7.24 -14.70
N GLU A 100 -5.46 6.45 -13.69
CA GLU A 100 -6.81 5.94 -13.56
C GLU A 100 -7.14 5.58 -12.11
N ARG A 101 -8.40 5.76 -11.73
CA ARG A 101 -8.96 5.33 -10.45
C ARG A 101 -10.29 4.63 -10.69
N ARG A 102 -10.42 3.41 -10.18
CA ARG A 102 -11.66 2.62 -10.26
C ARG A 102 -12.19 2.29 -8.87
N PRO A 103 -13.49 2.51 -8.61
CA PRO A 103 -14.10 2.08 -7.36
C PRO A 103 -14.27 0.56 -7.33
N ILE A 104 -14.06 -0.02 -6.16
CA ILE A 104 -14.35 -1.41 -5.81
C ILE A 104 -15.23 -1.37 -4.57
N LEU A 105 -16.49 -1.76 -4.72
CA LEU A 105 -17.45 -1.85 -3.63
C LEU A 105 -17.50 -3.30 -3.16
N VAL A 106 -17.16 -3.53 -1.89
CA VAL A 106 -17.13 -4.87 -1.31
C VAL A 106 -18.17 -4.96 -0.21
N THR A 107 -19.14 -5.86 -0.36
CA THR A 107 -20.14 -6.14 0.68
C THR A 107 -19.55 -7.06 1.74
N LEU A 108 -19.56 -6.60 2.99
CA LEU A 108 -19.19 -7.35 4.17
C LEU A 108 -20.34 -8.27 4.60
N ASP A 109 -19.99 -9.46 5.08
CA ASP A 109 -20.94 -10.43 5.60
C ASP A 109 -21.42 -10.07 7.01
N GLN A 110 -22.14 -11.00 7.66
CA GLN A 110 -22.66 -10.81 9.02
C GLN A 110 -21.56 -10.74 10.07
N GLU A 111 -20.38 -11.28 9.76
CA GLU A 111 -19.21 -11.24 10.60
C GLU A 111 -18.29 -10.07 10.22
N ASP A 112 -18.74 -9.08 9.45
CA ASP A 112 -17.91 -7.95 9.03
C ASP A 112 -16.65 -8.35 8.23
N THR A 113 -16.72 -9.48 7.51
CA THR A 113 -15.64 -9.94 6.62
C THR A 113 -16.03 -9.95 5.16
N ALA A 114 -15.02 -9.91 4.28
CA ALA A 114 -15.20 -10.14 2.86
C ALA A 114 -13.93 -10.65 2.19
N SER A 115 -14.05 -11.20 0.99
CA SER A 115 -12.92 -11.53 0.12
C SER A 115 -12.74 -10.45 -0.93
N LEU A 116 -11.52 -9.99 -1.13
CA LEU A 116 -11.14 -9.08 -2.20
C LEU A 116 -10.08 -9.75 -3.08
N THR A 117 -10.37 -9.91 -4.36
CA THR A 117 -9.38 -10.35 -5.35
C THR A 117 -8.64 -9.14 -5.90
N LEU A 118 -7.34 -9.09 -5.63
CA LEU A 118 -6.41 -8.14 -6.23
C LEU A 118 -6.07 -8.63 -7.64
N PHE A 119 -6.29 -7.77 -8.63
CA PHE A 119 -5.90 -8.01 -10.02
C PHE A 119 -4.73 -7.08 -10.39
N PRO A 120 -3.49 -7.45 -9.99
CA PRO A 120 -2.28 -6.75 -10.40
C PRO A 120 -2.05 -6.87 -11.91
N LEU A 121 -1.21 -5.99 -12.45
CA LEU A 121 -0.89 -5.91 -13.88
C LEU A 121 0.14 -6.96 -14.31
N HIS A 122 1.08 -7.33 -13.43
CA HIS A 122 2.18 -8.26 -13.76
C HIS A 122 2.31 -9.44 -12.79
N ALA A 123 1.93 -9.28 -11.53
CA ALA A 123 1.83 -10.39 -10.59
C ALA A 123 0.61 -11.29 -10.89
N LYS A 124 0.52 -12.45 -10.23
CA LYS A 124 -0.71 -13.26 -10.27
C LYS A 124 -1.79 -12.59 -9.43
N SER A 125 -3.05 -12.85 -9.78
CA SER A 125 -4.17 -12.42 -8.94
C SER A 125 -4.09 -13.06 -7.56
N VAL A 126 -4.31 -12.28 -6.52
CA VAL A 126 -4.28 -12.74 -5.12
C VAL A 126 -5.60 -12.37 -4.46
N THR A 127 -6.26 -13.34 -3.84
CA THR A 127 -7.42 -13.08 -2.98
C THR A 127 -6.95 -12.85 -1.56
N VAL A 128 -7.29 -11.67 -1.01
CA VAL A 128 -7.08 -11.34 0.40
C VAL A 128 -8.42 -11.36 1.14
N LYS A 129 -8.38 -11.66 2.44
CA LYS A 129 -9.53 -11.47 3.33
C LYS A 129 -9.46 -10.10 3.97
N LEU A 130 -10.59 -9.43 3.97
CA LEU A 130 -10.83 -8.17 4.64
C LEU A 130 -11.66 -8.43 5.91
N LYS A 131 -11.31 -7.76 7.00
CA LYS A 131 -12.10 -7.74 8.23
C LYS A 131 -12.25 -6.29 8.67
N ARG A 132 -13.48 -5.81 8.79
CA ARG A 132 -13.75 -4.52 9.44
C ARG A 132 -13.54 -4.67 10.94
N ASN A 133 -12.80 -3.74 11.52
CA ASN A 133 -12.58 -3.63 12.95
C ASN A 133 -13.59 -2.66 13.59
N PRO A 134 -13.81 -2.73 14.92
CA PRO A 134 -14.74 -1.83 15.61
C PRO A 134 -14.40 -0.33 15.52
N ASP A 135 -13.13 -0.01 15.29
CA ASP A 135 -12.59 1.35 15.16
C ASP A 135 -12.68 1.91 13.72
N GLN A 136 -13.52 1.29 12.87
CA GLN A 136 -13.73 1.64 11.46
C GLN A 136 -12.49 1.47 10.57
N THR A 137 -11.43 0.84 11.06
CA THR A 137 -10.29 0.38 10.25
C THR A 137 -10.60 -0.95 9.58
N ILE A 138 -9.78 -1.35 8.61
CA ILE A 138 -9.83 -2.66 7.98
C ILE A 138 -8.51 -3.42 8.21
N SER A 139 -8.60 -4.70 8.56
CA SER A 139 -7.45 -5.61 8.61
C SER A 139 -7.44 -6.47 7.35
N VAL A 140 -6.24 -6.80 6.85
CA VAL A 140 -6.05 -7.61 5.65
C VAL A 140 -5.25 -8.85 6.00
N SER A 141 -5.69 -10.02 5.53
CA SER A 141 -4.95 -11.27 5.69
C SER A 141 -4.91 -12.09 4.41
N LEU A 142 -3.81 -12.81 4.23
CA LEU A 142 -3.68 -13.82 3.18
C LEU A 142 -4.38 -15.11 3.65
N PRO A 143 -5.07 -15.83 2.75
CA PRO A 143 -5.54 -17.17 3.07
C PRO A 143 -4.36 -18.09 3.43
N PRO A 144 -4.58 -19.08 4.32
CA PRO A 144 -3.56 -20.09 4.61
C PRO A 144 -3.16 -20.85 3.34
N ARG A 145 -1.87 -21.16 3.21
CA ARG A 145 -1.29 -21.90 2.09
C ARG A 145 -1.54 -23.39 2.19
#